data_AF-W0R954-F1
#
_entry.id   AF-W0R954-F1
#
_cell.length_a   1.000
_cell.length_b   1.000
_cell.length_c   1.000
_cell.angle_alpha   90.00
_cell.angle_beta   90.00
_cell.angle_gamma   90.00
#
_symmetry.space_group_name_H-M   'P 1'
#
loop_
_entity.id
_entity.type
_entity.pdbx_description
1 polymer ?
#
loop_
_entity_poly.entity_id
_entity_poly.type
_entity_poly.pdbx_seq_one_letter_code
_entity_poly.pdbx_strand_id
1 'polypeptide(L)'
;MQCYSASLRDGGVRTKRIYLHDGKWDLVSIPDANAEQIKRFYASTKGAEYDIAGALGIVLGIAHSKRRYFCSEWIAASLGFANPEKYSPETLAKEILIKYKND
;
A
#
# COMPACT_ATOMS: atom_id res chain seq x y z
N MET A 1 0.32 -10.81 13.57
CA MET A 1 0.22 -11.38 12.21
C MET A 1 1.33 -10.82 11.32
N GLN A 2 1.60 -11.42 10.16
CA GLN A 2 2.57 -10.91 9.19
C GLN A 2 1.89 -9.90 8.25
N CYS A 3 2.36 -8.66 8.23
CA CYS A 3 1.85 -7.61 7.37
C CYS A 3 2.88 -7.25 6.28
N TYR A 4 2.40 -6.78 5.13
CA TYR A 4 3.20 -6.35 3.97
C TYR A 4 2.89 -4.89 3.67
N SER A 5 3.91 -4.07 3.43
CA SER A 5 3.77 -2.64 3.11
C SER A 5 5.08 -2.05 2.62
N ALA A 6 5.07 -0.78 2.19
CA ALA A 6 6.29 0.02 2.00
C ALA A 6 6.47 1.02 3.17
N SER A 7 7.71 1.26 3.60
CA SER A 7 8.02 2.22 4.67
C SER A 7 9.34 2.93 4.46
N LEU A 8 9.31 4.27 4.58
CA LEU A 8 10.51 5.11 4.45
C LEU A 8 11.59 4.74 5.45
N ARG A 9 11.19 4.53 6.71
CA ARG A 9 12.08 4.17 7.81
C ARG A 9 12.83 2.85 7.56
N ASP A 10 12.21 1.95 6.81
CA ASP A 10 12.76 0.63 6.52
C ASP A 10 13.28 0.54 5.08
N GLY A 11 13.43 1.69 4.40
CA GLY A 11 14.05 1.78 3.09
C GLY A 11 13.19 1.35 1.91
N GLY A 12 11.90 1.02 2.09
CA GLY A 12 11.00 0.64 1.00
C GLY A 12 10.08 -0.52 1.32
N VAL A 13 9.86 -1.40 0.34
CA VAL A 13 8.94 -2.55 0.45
C VAL A 13 9.46 -3.55 1.49
N ARG A 14 8.63 -3.83 2.50
CA ARG A 14 8.96 -4.63 3.68
C ARG A 14 7.85 -5.59 4.09
N THR A 15 8.20 -6.48 5.01
CA THR A 15 7.23 -7.19 5.85
C THR A 15 7.48 -6.82 7.31
N LYS A 16 6.43 -6.75 8.12
CA LYS A 16 6.57 -6.57 9.56
C LYS A 16 5.50 -7.36 10.31
N ARG A 17 5.88 -7.99 11.43
CA ARG A 17 4.89 -8.54 12.36
C ARG A 17 4.24 -7.40 13.14
N ILE A 18 2.93 -7.27 13.00
CA ILE A 18 2.12 -6.26 13.68
C ILE A 18 1.00 -6.97 14.44
N TYR A 19 0.71 -6.48 15.64
CA TYR A 19 -0.45 -6.88 16.42
C TYR A 19 -1.58 -5.89 16.12
N LEU A 20 -2.57 -6.30 15.32
CA LEU A 20 -3.63 -5.41 14.84
C LEU A 20 -4.80 -5.26 15.82
N HIS A 21 -4.86 -6.09 16.86
CA HIS A 21 -5.99 -6.13 17.80
C HIS A 21 -5.70 -5.36 19.11
N ASP A 22 -4.71 -4.46 19.13
CA ASP A 22 -4.44 -3.61 20.31
C ASP A 22 -5.28 -2.33 20.34
N GLY A 23 -6.29 -2.21 19.47
CA GLY A 23 -7.20 -1.07 19.41
C GLY A 23 -6.64 0.19 18.74
N LYS A 24 -5.43 0.13 18.16
CA LYS A 24 -4.79 1.28 17.50
C LYS A 24 -5.01 1.34 15.99
N TRP A 25 -5.70 0.36 15.43
CA TRP A 25 -5.82 0.15 14.00
C TRP A 25 -7.29 0.08 13.59
N ASP A 26 -7.65 0.89 12.59
CA ASP A 26 -8.86 0.68 11.82
C ASP A 26 -8.59 -0.40 10.77
N LEU A 27 -9.37 -1.48 10.82
CA LEU A 27 -9.23 -2.61 9.90
C LEU A 27 -10.36 -2.60 8.90
N VAL A 28 -10.00 -2.56 7.61
CA VAL A 28 -10.94 -2.68 6.50
C VAL A 28 -10.81 -4.08 5.90
N SER A 29 -11.92 -4.80 5.81
CA SER A 29 -11.95 -6.14 5.22
C SER A 29 -11.98 -6.05 3.69
N ILE A 30 -11.20 -6.92 3.02
CA ILE A 30 -11.12 -7.01 1.56
C ILE A 30 -11.34 -8.49 1.20
N PRO A 31 -12.60 -8.94 1.04
CA PRO A 31 -12.95 -10.35 0.98
C PRO A 31 -12.43 -11.07 -0.28
N ASP A 32 -12.25 -10.36 -1.39
CA ASP A 32 -11.70 -10.85 -2.65
C ASP A 32 -10.17 -10.73 -2.74
N ALA A 33 -9.49 -10.28 -1.69
CA ALA A 33 -8.03 -10.14 -1.69
C ALA A 33 -7.35 -11.51 -1.82
N ASN A 34 -6.56 -11.69 -2.88
CA ASN A 34 -5.80 -12.91 -3.08
C ASN A 34 -4.44 -12.83 -2.38
N ALA A 35 -4.32 -13.54 -1.24
CA ALA A 35 -3.10 -13.57 -0.46
C ALA A 35 -1.86 -14.06 -1.23
N GLU A 36 -2.03 -14.99 -2.18
CA GLU A 36 -0.93 -15.53 -2.97
C GLU A 36 -0.44 -14.51 -4.01
N GLN A 37 -1.36 -13.78 -4.64
CA GLN A 37 -1.02 -12.68 -5.53
C GLN A 37 -0.24 -11.59 -4.78
N ILE A 38 -0.68 -11.21 -3.58
CA ILE A 38 0.00 -10.21 -2.75
C ILE A 38 1.41 -10.68 -2.39
N LYS A 39 1.60 -11.96 -2.04
CA LYS A 39 2.92 -12.53 -1.75
C LYS A 39 3.82 -12.54 -2.99
N ARG A 40 3.30 -12.89 -4.17
CA ARG A 40 4.06 -12.84 -5.43
C ARG A 40 4.46 -11.41 -5.78
N PHE A 41 3.55 -10.46 -5.63
CA PHE A 41 3.82 -9.03 -5.83
C PHE A 41 4.88 -8.53 -4.84
N TYR A 42 4.81 -8.96 -3.57
CA TYR A 42 5.87 -8.71 -2.61
C TYR A 42 7.20 -9.31 -3.04
N ALA A 43 7.24 -10.57 -3.49
CA ALA A 43 8.48 -11.20 -3.96
C ALA A 43 9.10 -10.45 -5.14
N SER A 44 8.30 -9.91 -6.06
CA SER A 44 8.79 -9.15 -7.22
C SER A 44 9.17 -7.70 -6.90
N THR A 45 8.69 -7.14 -5.79
CA THR A 45 8.95 -5.74 -5.38
C THR A 45 9.81 -5.59 -4.13
N LYS A 46 10.11 -6.69 -3.44
CA LYS A 46 11.00 -6.71 -2.27
C LYS A 46 12.37 -6.16 -2.66
N GLY A 47 12.84 -5.16 -1.91
CA GLY A 47 14.10 -4.46 -2.20
C GLY A 47 13.93 -3.23 -3.08
N ALA A 48 12.71 -2.92 -3.56
CA ALA A 48 12.42 -1.61 -4.14
C ALA A 48 12.55 -0.53 -3.06
N GLU A 49 13.26 0.55 -3.40
CA GLU A 49 13.49 1.69 -2.51
C GLU A 49 12.18 2.43 -2.19
N TYR A 50 12.13 3.16 -1.08
CA TYR A 50 10.97 3.99 -0.75
C TYR A 50 10.91 5.26 -1.61
N ASP A 51 9.72 5.65 -2.11
CA ASP A 51 9.58 6.88 -2.90
C ASP A 51 9.43 8.11 -2.02
N ILE A 52 10.55 8.63 -1.54
CA ILE A 52 10.61 9.89 -0.80
C ILE A 52 10.19 11.08 -1.68
N ALA A 53 10.49 11.03 -2.98
CA ALA A 53 10.16 12.08 -3.93
C ALA A 53 8.67 12.05 -4.33
N GLY A 54 8.10 10.86 -4.54
CA GLY A 54 6.66 10.67 -4.77
C GLY A 54 5.81 11.05 -3.56
N ALA A 55 6.24 10.70 -2.33
CA ALA A 55 5.51 11.07 -1.11
C ALA A 55 5.41 12.60 -0.88
N LEU A 56 6.44 13.36 -1.27
CA LEU A 56 6.41 14.83 -1.32
C LEU A 56 5.71 15.37 -2.58
N GLY A 57 5.78 14.62 -3.69
CA GLY A 57 5.15 14.92 -4.98
C GLY A 57 3.63 14.92 -4.96
N ILE A 58 2.98 14.19 -4.04
CA ILE A 58 1.52 14.30 -3.83
C ILE A 58 1.11 15.72 -3.42
N VAL A 59 2.00 16.48 -2.76
CA VAL A 59 1.78 17.88 -2.39
C VAL A 59 2.16 18.85 -3.52
N LEU A 60 3.01 18.45 -4.48
CA LEU A 60 3.63 19.34 -5.48
C LEU A 60 3.43 18.95 -6.96
N GLY A 61 2.73 17.87 -7.27
CA GLY A 61 2.40 17.46 -8.65
C GLY A 61 3.56 16.96 -9.51
N ILE A 62 4.65 16.44 -8.91
CA ILE A 62 5.85 16.02 -9.65
C ILE A 62 5.86 14.49 -9.87
N ALA A 63 6.24 14.08 -11.08
CA ALA A 63 6.18 12.70 -11.58
C ALA A 63 6.94 11.68 -10.71
N HIS A 64 6.25 10.56 -10.39
CA HIS A 64 6.74 9.47 -9.56
C HIS A 64 7.79 8.61 -10.27
N SER A 65 8.72 8.04 -9.49
CA SER A 65 9.68 7.07 -10.00
C SER A 65 9.06 5.68 -10.00
N LYS A 66 8.97 5.03 -11.17
CA LYS A 66 8.46 3.65 -11.34
C LYS A 66 9.21 2.56 -10.53
N ARG A 67 10.27 2.93 -9.80
CA ARG A 67 11.10 2.00 -8.99
C ARG A 67 10.95 2.21 -7.49
N ARG A 68 10.08 3.10 -7.07
CA ARG A 68 9.94 3.46 -5.66
C ARG A 68 8.47 3.46 -5.28
N TYR A 69 8.17 2.94 -4.10
CA TYR A 69 6.80 2.85 -3.61
C TYR A 69 6.66 3.59 -2.29
N PHE A 70 5.57 4.34 -2.11
CA PHE A 70 5.10 4.74 -0.79
C PHE A 70 4.01 3.79 -0.28
N CYS A 71 3.62 3.90 1.00
CA CYS A 71 2.83 2.87 1.67
C CYS A 71 1.50 2.55 0.98
N SER A 72 0.69 3.55 0.64
CA SER A 72 -0.63 3.35 0.02
C SER A 72 -0.53 2.95 -1.44
N GLU A 73 0.41 3.49 -2.21
CA GLU A 73 0.64 3.06 -3.60
C GLU A 73 0.97 1.58 -3.69
N TRP A 74 1.88 1.08 -2.84
CA TRP A 74 2.23 -0.33 -2.85
C TRP A 74 1.01 -1.22 -2.57
N ILE A 75 0.17 -0.81 -1.61
CA ILE A 75 -1.06 -1.54 -1.29
C ILE A 75 -2.04 -1.48 -2.47
N ALA A 76 -2.29 -0.30 -3.04
CA ALA A 76 -3.16 -0.12 -4.21
C ALA A 76 -2.69 -0.98 -5.39
N ALA A 77 -1.39 -0.99 -5.69
CA ALA A 77 -0.80 -1.80 -6.74
C ALA A 77 -0.93 -3.30 -6.46
N SER A 78 -0.70 -3.74 -5.21
CA SER A 78 -0.83 -5.14 -4.80
C SER A 78 -2.27 -5.67 -4.93
N LEU A 79 -3.24 -4.77 -4.81
CA LEU A 79 -4.68 -5.03 -4.95
C LEU A 79 -5.18 -4.83 -6.40
N GLY A 80 -4.32 -4.40 -7.32
CA GLY A 80 -4.66 -4.22 -8.73
C GLY A 80 -5.44 -2.94 -9.06
N PHE A 81 -5.42 -1.91 -8.19
CA PHE A 81 -6.00 -0.61 -8.53
C PHE A 81 -5.24 0.05 -9.69
N ALA A 82 -5.98 0.74 -10.56
CA ALA A 82 -5.40 1.51 -11.65
C ALA A 82 -4.80 2.83 -11.14
N ASN A 83 -3.64 3.24 -11.65
CA ASN A 83 -2.91 4.45 -11.22
C ASN A 83 -2.65 4.47 -9.69
N PRO A 84 -1.99 3.44 -9.13
CA PRO A 84 -1.78 3.29 -7.69
C PRO A 84 -1.08 4.50 -7.04
N GLU A 85 -0.26 5.23 -7.81
CA GLU A 85 0.48 6.40 -7.38
C GLU A 85 -0.40 7.60 -6.96
N LYS A 86 -1.68 7.61 -7.38
CA LYS A 86 -2.62 8.69 -7.06
C LYS A 86 -3.30 8.53 -5.70
N TYR A 87 -3.14 7.37 -5.07
CA TYR A 87 -3.84 7.06 -3.82
C TYR A 87 -3.02 7.45 -2.60
N SER A 88 -3.52 8.39 -1.80
CA SER A 88 -3.08 8.60 -0.43
C SER A 88 -3.68 7.52 0.49
N PRO A 89 -3.20 7.36 1.73
CA PRO A 89 -3.80 6.40 2.67
C PRO A 89 -5.30 6.64 2.88
N GLU A 90 -5.71 7.91 2.93
CA GLU A 90 -7.12 8.27 3.12
C GLU A 90 -7.96 7.97 1.87
N THR A 91 -7.49 8.37 0.68
CA THR A 91 -8.26 8.13 -0.55
C THR A 91 -8.33 6.65 -0.89
N LEU A 92 -7.26 5.89 -0.63
CA LEU A 92 -7.28 4.43 -0.77
C LEU A 92 -8.30 3.78 0.18
N ALA A 93 -8.30 4.17 1.46
CA ALA A 93 -9.25 3.64 2.43
C ALA A 93 -10.69 3.94 2.02
N LYS A 94 -10.98 5.17 1.57
CA LYS A 94 -12.29 5.55 1.05
C LYS A 94 -12.70 4.71 -0.17
N GLU A 95 -11.79 4.53 -1.12
CA GLU A 95 -12.05 3.75 -2.34
C GLU A 95 -12.36 2.28 -2.02
N ILE A 96 -11.56 1.66 -1.13
CA ILE A 96 -11.80 0.28 -0.66
C ILE A 96 -13.16 0.20 0.03
N LEU A 97 -13.47 1.13 0.95
CA LEU A 97 -14.76 1.14 1.62
C LEU A 97 -15.93 1.31 0.65
N ILE A 98 -15.82 2.17 -0.37
CA ILE A 98 -16.86 2.32 -1.40
C ILE A 98 -17.03 1.00 -2.17
N LYS A 99 -15.93 0.36 -2.54
CA LYS A 99 -15.95 -0.89 -3.31
C LYS A 99 -16.62 -2.04 -2.55
N TYR A 100 -16.38 -2.17 -1.23
CA TYR A 100 -16.78 -3.35 -0.45
C TYR A 100 -17.90 -3.11 0.59
N LYS A 101 -18.43 -1.89 0.71
CA LYS A 101 -19.58 -1.57 1.58
C LYS A 101 -20.93 -1.63 0.83
N ASN A 102 -20.89 -1.86 -0.48
CA ASN A 102 -22.08 -1.98 -1.34
C ASN A 102 -22.45 -3.45 -1.68
N ASP A 103 -21.79 -4.42 -1.05
CA ASP A 103 -22.11 -5.86 -1.08
C ASP A 103 -22.60 -6.33 0.30
#